data_AF-A0A438M0S5-F1
#
_entry.id   AF-A0A438M0S5-F1
#
_cell.length_a   1.000
_cell.length_b   1.000
_cell.length_c   1.000
_cell.angle_alpha   90.00
_cell.angle_beta   90.00
_cell.angle_gamma   90.00
#
_symmetry.space_group_name_H-M   'P 1'
#
loop_
_entity.id
_entity.type
_entity.pdbx_description
1 polymer ?
#
loop_
_entity_poly.entity_id
_entity_poly.type
_entity_poly.pdbx_seq_one_letter_code
_entity_poly.pdbx_strand_id
1 'polypeptide(L)'
;MKRGEPRTCRYVGIGAAVAALTEVTSYQARAMYLSYTGRYPRMQLWHGTTDTTLAYANFGEEIKQWTNLNGVSQTPALTDGPRSGATRTRYGGTGDRPPVEGFSFAGYGHSLPLTGMFPYALSFLGLDATSTDPTPSSQTKNAGSGRCLDVAGASQANGAQAQIWDCHGLANQQWTPTASGELRVYGGKCLDVSGRATADGSSVIIWDCSGQSNQQWRFNSDGSITAVGANKCLDVPGNTPATGTRLRIWSSNGGANQRWTRT
;
A
#
# COMPACT_ATOMS: atom_id res chain seq x y z
N MET A 1 32.01 28.71 -28.77
CA MET A 1 30.78 27.92 -28.49
C MET A 1 30.86 27.41 -27.06
N LYS A 2 30.02 27.94 -26.16
CA LYS A 2 30.02 27.58 -24.73
C LYS A 2 29.35 26.22 -24.52
N ARG A 3 30.01 25.38 -23.74
CA ARG A 3 29.57 24.04 -23.29
C ARG A 3 28.48 24.24 -22.23
N GLY A 4 27.30 23.64 -22.43
CA GLY A 4 26.14 23.81 -21.55
C GLY A 4 26.30 23.10 -20.21
N GLU A 5 25.87 23.77 -19.14
CA GLU A 5 25.79 23.26 -17.76
C GLU A 5 24.75 22.12 -17.63
N PRO A 6 25.00 21.15 -16.73
CA PRO A 6 23.98 20.17 -16.34
C PRO A 6 22.92 20.84 -15.47
N ARG A 7 21.66 20.73 -15.89
CA ARG A 7 20.49 21.21 -15.15
C ARG A 7 20.36 20.43 -13.83
N THR A 8 20.53 21.12 -12.72
CA THR A 8 20.23 20.63 -11.37
C THR A 8 18.71 20.45 -11.23
N CYS A 9 18.27 19.22 -11.03
CA CYS A 9 16.92 18.93 -10.54
C CYS A 9 16.78 19.54 -9.14
N ARG A 10 16.11 20.69 -9.04
CA ARG A 10 15.60 21.22 -7.78
C ARG A 10 14.39 20.38 -7.38
N TYR A 11 14.59 19.40 -6.50
CA TYR A 11 13.47 18.85 -5.74
C TYR A 11 13.07 19.90 -4.72
N VAL A 12 11.87 20.45 -4.89
CA VAL A 12 11.17 21.24 -3.88
C VAL A 12 10.78 20.26 -2.78
N GLY A 13 11.55 20.23 -1.70
CA GLY A 13 11.11 19.63 -0.45
C GLY A 13 9.91 20.44 0.05
N ILE A 14 8.72 19.84 -0.01
CA ILE A 14 7.54 20.39 0.65
C ILE A 14 7.78 20.22 2.15
N GLY A 15 8.02 21.35 2.85
CA GLY A 15 8.18 21.35 4.30
C GLY A 15 8.86 22.59 4.88
N ALA A 16 8.60 23.79 4.34
CA ALA A 16 8.90 25.04 5.04
C ALA A 16 7.57 25.67 5.48
N ALA A 17 7.19 25.47 6.74
CA ALA A 17 6.20 26.31 7.44
C ALA A 17 6.32 26.17 8.97
N VAL A 18 6.97 27.17 9.56
CA VAL A 18 6.70 27.77 10.89
C VAL A 18 6.98 26.93 12.15
N ALA A 19 8.18 27.14 12.70
CA ALA A 19 8.46 26.95 14.12
C ALA A 19 7.96 28.17 14.93
N ALA A 20 6.86 28.00 15.67
CA ALA A 20 6.51 28.69 16.92
C ALA A 20 5.17 28.15 17.45
N LEU A 21 5.06 27.89 18.76
CA LEU A 21 3.89 27.39 19.53
C LEU A 21 3.79 25.85 19.64
N THR A 22 4.63 25.27 20.50
CA THR A 22 4.82 23.81 20.69
C THR A 22 3.66 23.04 21.34
N GLU A 23 2.60 23.71 21.79
CA GLU A 23 1.37 23.05 22.28
C GLU A 23 0.12 23.32 21.43
N VAL A 24 0.22 24.21 20.45
CA VAL A 24 -0.95 24.74 19.75
C VAL A 24 -1.18 24.04 18.40
N THR A 25 -0.17 23.45 17.77
CA THR A 25 -0.26 23.01 16.35
C THR A 25 -0.93 21.64 16.14
N SER A 26 -0.69 20.62 16.96
CA SER A 26 -1.31 19.29 16.77
C SER A 26 -2.79 19.28 17.17
N TYR A 27 -3.14 19.97 18.26
CA TYR A 27 -4.52 20.18 18.68
C TYR A 27 -5.27 21.05 17.68
N GLN A 28 -4.66 22.11 17.15
CA GLN A 28 -5.27 22.89 16.07
C GLN A 28 -5.40 22.08 14.77
N ALA A 29 -4.42 21.25 14.40
CA ALA A 29 -4.53 20.39 13.23
C ALA A 29 -5.70 19.40 13.35
N ARG A 30 -5.88 18.79 14.53
CA ARG A 30 -7.05 17.95 14.84
C ARG A 30 -8.36 18.77 14.86
N ALA A 31 -8.33 20.00 15.37
CA ALA A 31 -9.49 20.88 15.48
C ALA A 31 -9.92 21.52 14.15
N MET A 32 -9.00 21.69 13.19
CA MET A 32 -9.32 22.20 11.85
C MET A 32 -10.20 21.22 11.05
N TYR A 33 -10.12 19.92 11.36
CA TYR A 33 -10.94 18.88 10.73
C TYR A 33 -11.51 17.92 11.79
N LEU A 34 -12.42 18.45 12.61
CA LEU A 34 -13.09 17.70 13.70
C LEU A 34 -13.78 16.39 13.25
N SER A 35 -14.14 16.26 11.97
CA SER A 35 -14.76 15.06 11.40
C SER A 35 -13.77 14.09 10.73
N TYR A 36 -12.47 14.36 10.77
CA TYR A 36 -11.47 13.49 10.15
C TYR A 36 -11.24 12.23 10.97
N THR A 37 -11.66 11.09 10.42
CA THR A 37 -11.46 9.75 11.00
C THR A 37 -10.38 8.94 10.26
N GLY A 38 -9.72 9.56 9.27
CA GLY A 38 -8.66 8.92 8.48
C GLY A 38 -7.35 8.79 9.25
N ARG A 39 -6.36 8.15 8.60
CA ARG A 39 -5.00 8.03 9.13
C ARG A 39 -4.14 9.18 8.64
N TYR A 40 -3.47 9.86 9.56
CA TYR A 40 -2.44 10.82 9.21
C TYR A 40 -1.28 10.15 8.45
N PRO A 41 -0.60 10.89 7.55
CA PRO A 41 0.53 10.34 6.81
C PRO A 41 1.66 9.95 7.75
N ARG A 42 2.41 8.92 7.36
CA ARG A 42 3.70 8.63 7.99
C ARG A 42 4.68 9.75 7.65
N MET A 43 5.58 10.08 8.57
CA MET A 43 6.57 11.13 8.36
C MET A 43 8.00 10.68 8.62
N GLN A 44 8.90 11.09 7.72
CA GLN A 44 10.34 10.90 7.85
C GLN A 44 11.03 12.27 7.87
N LEU A 45 11.78 12.54 8.94
CA LEU A 45 12.46 13.80 9.19
C LEU A 45 13.97 13.61 9.17
N TRP A 46 14.70 14.58 8.63
CA TRP A 46 16.15 14.51 8.42
C TRP A 46 16.79 15.82 8.86
N HIS A 47 17.78 15.76 9.75
CA HIS A 47 18.38 16.98 10.29
C HIS A 47 19.86 16.83 10.65
N GLY A 48 20.64 17.88 10.42
CA GLY A 48 22.04 17.96 10.83
C GLY A 48 22.16 18.54 12.24
N THR A 49 23.07 18.03 13.08
CA THR A 49 23.20 18.53 14.47
C THR A 49 23.87 19.91 14.56
N THR A 50 24.49 20.41 13.48
CA THR A 50 25.17 21.71 13.42
C THR A 50 24.53 22.65 12.39
N ASP A 51 23.28 22.40 12.02
CA ASP A 51 22.52 23.25 11.09
C ASP A 51 22.27 24.65 11.69
N THR A 52 22.69 25.68 10.95
CA THR A 52 22.55 27.09 11.30
C THR A 52 21.40 27.78 10.58
N THR A 53 20.77 27.11 9.60
CA THR A 53 19.59 27.59 8.86
C THR A 53 18.32 27.19 9.59
N LEU A 54 18.23 25.92 10.01
CA LEU A 54 17.19 25.39 10.87
C LEU A 54 17.84 24.91 12.17
N ALA A 55 17.41 25.45 13.30
CA ALA A 55 17.97 25.07 14.59
C ALA A 55 17.65 23.60 14.89
N TYR A 56 18.67 22.82 15.32
CA TYR A 56 18.49 21.39 15.63
C TYR A 56 17.40 21.10 16.68
N ALA A 57 17.08 22.07 17.55
CA ALA A 57 15.94 21.95 18.47
C ALA A 57 14.60 21.71 17.72
N ASN A 58 14.43 22.27 16.52
CA ASN A 58 13.23 22.09 15.71
C ASN A 58 13.01 20.62 15.31
N PHE A 59 14.08 19.84 15.10
CA PHE A 59 13.96 18.41 14.81
C PHE A 59 13.23 17.65 15.92
N GLY A 60 13.55 17.96 17.19
CA GLY A 60 12.85 17.36 18.34
C GLY A 60 11.39 17.80 18.43
N GLU A 61 11.09 19.05 18.12
CA GLU A 61 9.72 19.57 18.14
C GLU A 61 8.86 19.00 17.01
N GLU A 62 9.40 18.85 15.80
CA GLU A 62 8.70 18.21 14.69
C GLU A 62 8.36 16.74 15.00
N ILE A 63 9.29 16.00 15.61
CA ILE A 63 9.04 14.64 16.08
C ILE A 63 7.86 14.62 17.07
N LYS A 64 7.83 15.53 18.06
CA LYS A 64 6.72 15.61 19.03
C LYS A 64 5.38 15.91 18.35
N GLN A 65 5.36 16.81 17.38
CA GLN A 65 4.14 17.14 16.64
C GLN A 65 3.60 15.94 15.87
N TRP A 66 4.46 15.25 15.11
CA TRP A 66 4.05 14.13 14.27
C TRP A 66 3.71 12.87 15.07
N THR A 67 4.40 12.62 16.17
CA THR A 67 4.06 11.51 17.09
C THR A 67 2.72 11.76 17.77
N ASN A 68 2.46 12.98 18.22
CA ASN A 68 1.15 13.37 18.75
C ASN A 68 0.06 13.20 17.67
N LEU A 69 0.27 13.70 16.46
CA LEU A 69 -0.71 13.59 15.36
C LEU A 69 -1.03 12.12 14.99
N ASN A 70 0.00 11.27 14.95
CA ASN A 70 -0.16 9.84 14.69
C ASN A 70 -0.63 9.02 15.92
N GLY A 71 -0.72 9.62 17.10
CA GLY A 71 -1.15 8.94 18.32
C GLY A 71 -0.17 7.87 18.81
N VAL A 72 1.14 8.11 18.64
CA VAL A 72 2.21 7.19 19.06
C VAL A 72 3.06 7.79 20.18
N SER A 73 3.77 6.94 20.93
CA SER A 73 4.68 7.39 21.99
C SER A 73 5.76 8.34 21.46
N GLN A 74 6.11 9.34 22.26
CA GLN A 74 7.27 10.22 22.03
C GLN A 74 8.60 9.55 22.39
N THR A 75 8.57 8.38 23.02
CA THR A 75 9.76 7.54 23.21
C THR A 75 9.94 6.66 21.96
N PRO A 76 11.12 6.64 21.33
CA PRO A 76 11.38 5.77 20.19
C PRO A 76 11.13 4.30 20.56
N ALA A 77 10.43 3.59 19.68
CA ALA A 77 10.33 2.13 19.72
C ALA A 77 11.67 1.47 19.35
N LEU A 78 12.49 2.15 18.54
CA LEU A 78 13.84 1.72 18.18
C LEU A 78 14.72 2.91 17.86
N THR A 79 15.94 2.89 18.39
CA THR A 79 17.02 3.80 18.04
C THR A 79 18.19 2.97 17.52
N ASP A 80 18.67 3.26 16.31
CA ASP A 80 19.82 2.59 15.70
C ASP A 80 20.75 3.57 14.97
N GLY A 81 21.93 3.06 14.58
CA GLY A 81 22.96 3.81 13.85
C GLY A 81 23.16 3.22 12.45
N PRO A 82 22.30 3.52 11.47
CA PRO A 82 22.34 2.89 10.15
C PRO A 82 23.61 3.21 9.36
N ARG A 83 24.32 4.28 9.75
CA ARG A 83 25.64 4.68 9.22
C ARG A 83 26.44 5.44 10.26
N SER A 84 27.76 5.51 10.04
CA SER A 84 28.63 6.38 10.81
C SER A 84 28.12 7.82 10.81
N GLY A 85 27.99 8.41 11.99
CA GLY A 85 27.48 9.76 12.20
C GLY A 85 25.97 9.92 12.05
N ALA A 86 25.20 8.88 11.72
CA ALA A 86 23.75 8.93 11.64
C ALA A 86 23.12 8.22 12.85
N THR A 87 22.16 8.88 13.48
CA THR A 87 21.26 8.26 14.45
C THR A 87 19.85 8.28 13.89
N ARG A 88 19.18 7.12 13.91
CA ARG A 88 17.81 6.96 13.44
C ARG A 88 16.92 6.53 14.59
N THR A 89 15.78 7.19 14.72
CA THR A 89 14.75 6.93 15.72
C THR A 89 13.44 6.58 15.02
N ARG A 90 12.76 5.51 15.47
CA ARG A 90 11.47 5.06 14.94
C ARG A 90 10.42 5.05 16.04
N TYR A 91 9.25 5.64 15.78
CA TYR A 91 8.17 5.80 16.74
C TYR A 91 6.91 5.08 16.26
N GLY A 92 6.25 4.35 17.15
CA GLY A 92 5.04 3.57 16.83
C GLY A 92 5.29 2.28 16.04
N GLY A 93 6.55 1.90 15.81
CA GLY A 93 6.93 0.65 15.16
C GLY A 93 8.45 0.51 15.03
N THR A 94 8.93 -0.72 14.86
CA THR A 94 10.36 -1.05 14.73
C THR A 94 10.79 -1.44 13.32
N GLY A 95 9.84 -1.74 12.42
CA GLY A 95 10.10 -2.06 11.00
C GLY A 95 10.44 -0.83 10.16
N ASP A 96 10.67 -1.04 8.86
CA ASP A 96 11.20 -0.01 7.93
C ASP A 96 10.21 1.10 7.55
N ARG A 97 8.98 1.02 8.06
CA ARG A 97 7.89 1.94 7.72
C ARG A 97 7.10 2.39 8.96
N PRO A 98 7.76 2.94 9.98
CA PRO A 98 7.09 3.38 11.20
C PRO A 98 6.20 4.61 10.93
N PRO A 99 5.18 4.88 11.77
CA PRO A 99 4.41 6.12 11.70
C PRO A 99 5.26 7.40 11.67
N VAL A 100 6.32 7.46 12.47
CA VAL A 100 7.29 8.57 12.46
C VAL A 100 8.71 8.02 12.51
N GLU A 101 9.59 8.55 11.67
CA GLU A 101 11.02 8.24 11.64
C GLU A 101 11.83 9.55 11.62
N GLY A 102 12.88 9.63 12.43
CA GLY A 102 13.77 10.77 12.49
C GLY A 102 15.23 10.36 12.32
N PHE A 103 15.95 11.02 11.43
CA PHE A 103 17.39 10.90 11.25
C PHE A 103 18.11 12.18 11.70
N SER A 104 19.07 12.03 12.61
CA SER A 104 20.02 13.10 12.97
C SER A 104 21.43 12.77 12.51
N PHE A 105 22.13 13.74 11.91
CA PHE A 105 23.49 13.59 11.39
C PHE A 105 24.49 14.43 12.20
N ALA A 106 25.33 13.75 12.97
CA ALA A 106 26.33 14.37 13.82
C ALA A 106 27.37 15.15 12.99
N GLY A 107 27.48 16.46 13.27
CA GLY A 107 28.45 17.35 12.63
C GLY A 107 28.01 17.91 11.27
N TYR A 108 26.80 17.60 10.80
CA TYR A 108 26.27 18.12 9.54
C TYR A 108 25.40 19.36 9.75
N GLY A 109 25.46 20.28 8.77
CA GLY A 109 24.60 21.46 8.70
C GLY A 109 23.31 21.21 7.88
N HIS A 110 22.80 22.25 7.20
CA HIS A 110 21.59 22.16 6.36
C HIS A 110 21.75 21.25 5.13
N SER A 111 22.99 21.03 4.69
CA SER A 111 23.31 20.13 3.59
C SER A 111 23.62 18.74 4.14
N LEU A 112 22.65 17.83 4.01
CA LEU A 112 22.76 16.46 4.52
C LEU A 112 23.48 15.52 3.54
N PRO A 113 24.10 14.43 4.04
CA PRO A 113 24.80 13.46 3.20
C PRO A 113 23.79 12.54 2.50
N LEU A 114 23.25 12.98 1.35
CA LEU A 114 22.24 12.22 0.59
C LEU A 114 22.79 10.90 0.03
N THR A 115 24.09 10.84 -0.28
CA THR A 115 24.73 9.67 -0.89
C THR A 115 24.63 8.45 0.03
N GLY A 116 23.81 7.49 -0.39
CA GLY A 116 23.52 6.24 0.30
C GLY A 116 22.66 6.36 1.56
N MET A 117 22.15 7.56 1.84
CA MET A 117 20.98 7.75 2.69
C MET A 117 19.67 7.57 1.91
N PHE A 118 19.72 7.82 0.60
CA PHE A 118 18.59 7.65 -0.32
C PHE A 118 17.84 6.31 -0.22
N PRO A 119 18.49 5.14 -0.02
CA PRO A 119 17.77 3.87 0.15
C PRO A 119 16.81 3.85 1.34
N TYR A 120 17.10 4.56 2.43
CA TYR A 120 16.22 4.63 3.60
C TYR A 120 14.96 5.46 3.32
N ALA A 121 15.08 6.54 2.55
CA ALA A 121 13.93 7.31 2.09
C ALA A 121 13.07 6.49 1.11
N LEU A 122 13.70 5.76 0.19
CA LEU A 122 12.98 4.84 -0.71
C LEU A 122 12.24 3.75 0.08
N SER A 123 12.87 3.14 1.08
CA SER A 123 12.25 2.11 1.92
C SER A 123 11.06 2.60 2.72
N PHE A 124 11.21 3.78 3.32
CA PHE A 124 10.15 4.47 4.07
C PHE A 124 8.94 4.79 3.19
N LEU A 125 9.18 5.23 1.95
CA LEU A 125 8.14 5.51 0.95
C LEU A 125 7.61 4.23 0.27
N GLY A 126 8.30 3.10 0.42
CA GLY A 126 7.99 1.84 -0.24
C GLY A 126 8.34 1.80 -1.73
N LEU A 127 9.32 2.60 -2.15
CA LEU A 127 9.78 2.76 -3.54
C LEU A 127 11.05 1.97 -3.86
N ASP A 128 11.65 1.30 -2.87
CA ASP A 128 12.76 0.35 -3.02
C ASP A 128 12.30 -1.06 -3.38
N ALA A 129 10.98 -1.27 -3.44
CA ALA A 129 10.40 -2.50 -3.95
C ALA A 129 10.62 -2.56 -5.48
N THR A 130 11.61 -3.34 -5.93
CA THR A 130 11.66 -3.85 -7.30
C THR A 130 10.48 -4.81 -7.52
N SER A 131 9.28 -4.27 -7.76
CA SER A 131 8.05 -5.04 -8.04
C SER A 131 7.90 -6.35 -7.24
N THR A 132 8.13 -6.28 -5.94
CA THR A 132 7.67 -7.26 -4.96
C THR A 132 7.05 -6.45 -3.84
N ASP A 133 5.91 -5.83 -4.11
CA ASP A 133 5.03 -5.46 -3.02
C ASP A 133 4.40 -6.77 -2.53
N PRO A 134 4.70 -7.28 -1.33
CA PRO A 134 3.73 -8.10 -0.66
C PRO A 134 2.73 -7.09 -0.10
N THR A 135 1.82 -6.57 -0.93
CA THR A 135 0.46 -6.61 -0.41
C THR A 135 0.28 -8.10 -0.08
N PRO A 136 0.16 -8.48 1.21
CA PRO A 136 0.28 -9.88 1.60
C PRO A 136 -0.65 -10.67 0.69
N SER A 137 -0.05 -11.55 -0.11
CA SER A 137 -0.83 -12.45 -0.94
C SER A 137 -1.63 -13.25 0.07
N SER A 138 -2.94 -13.09 0.02
CA SER A 138 -3.84 -13.67 0.99
C SER A 138 -4.82 -14.54 0.23
N GLN A 139 -5.37 -15.52 0.93
CA GLN A 139 -6.50 -16.23 0.38
C GLN A 139 -7.69 -15.26 0.31
N THR A 140 -8.53 -15.43 -0.72
CA THR A 140 -9.78 -14.70 -0.86
C THR A 140 -10.90 -15.70 -0.77
N LYS A 141 -11.58 -15.76 0.38
CA LYS A 141 -12.55 -16.79 0.74
C LYS A 141 -13.96 -16.31 0.47
N ASN A 142 -14.74 -17.09 -0.26
CA ASN A 142 -16.16 -16.83 -0.51
C ASN A 142 -16.99 -17.11 0.75
N ALA A 143 -17.92 -16.23 1.10
CA ALA A 143 -18.76 -16.40 2.28
C ALA A 143 -19.81 -17.52 2.12
N GLY A 144 -20.37 -17.68 0.92
CA GLY A 144 -21.40 -18.69 0.65
C GLY A 144 -20.87 -20.12 0.67
N SER A 145 -19.65 -20.35 0.16
CA SER A 145 -19.06 -21.69 0.06
C SER A 145 -17.98 -22.01 1.10
N GLY A 146 -17.44 -20.99 1.78
CA GLY A 146 -16.28 -21.16 2.66
C GLY A 146 -15.00 -21.58 1.92
N ARG A 147 -14.94 -21.41 0.60
CA ARG A 147 -13.84 -21.83 -0.27
C ARG A 147 -13.08 -20.65 -0.85
N CYS A 148 -11.87 -20.91 -1.32
CA CYS A 148 -10.95 -19.89 -1.75
C CYS A 148 -11.01 -19.67 -3.27
N LEU A 149 -10.84 -18.41 -3.69
CA LEU A 149 -10.57 -18.03 -5.07
C LEU A 149 -9.29 -18.72 -5.52
N ASP A 150 -9.41 -19.52 -6.58
CA ASP A 150 -8.42 -20.50 -7.00
C ASP A 150 -8.24 -20.47 -8.52
N VAL A 151 -7.00 -20.62 -8.98
CA VAL A 151 -6.72 -20.86 -10.40
C VAL A 151 -6.75 -22.36 -10.68
N ALA A 152 -7.65 -22.77 -11.57
CA ALA A 152 -7.90 -24.19 -11.82
C ALA A 152 -6.66 -24.95 -12.30
N GLY A 153 -6.40 -26.08 -11.65
CA GLY A 153 -5.24 -26.93 -11.93
C GLY A 153 -3.90 -26.26 -11.66
N ALA A 154 -3.87 -25.15 -10.90
CA ALA A 154 -2.70 -24.30 -10.69
C ALA A 154 -2.02 -23.84 -12.00
N SER A 155 -2.79 -23.79 -13.09
CA SER A 155 -2.29 -23.41 -14.41
C SER A 155 -1.87 -21.95 -14.45
N GLN A 156 -0.74 -21.67 -15.10
CA GLN A 156 -0.28 -20.29 -15.36
C GLN A 156 -0.54 -19.88 -16.82
N ALA A 157 -1.29 -20.67 -17.59
CA ALA A 157 -1.65 -20.33 -18.96
C ALA A 157 -2.71 -19.21 -18.98
N ASN A 158 -2.60 -18.30 -19.94
CA ASN A 158 -3.65 -17.32 -20.22
C ASN A 158 -4.95 -18.04 -20.57
N GLY A 159 -6.07 -17.59 -19.99
CA GLY A 159 -7.36 -18.24 -20.16
C GLY A 159 -7.67 -19.34 -19.14
N ALA A 160 -6.73 -19.69 -18.24
CA ALA A 160 -7.05 -20.58 -17.13
C ALA A 160 -8.17 -19.95 -16.27
N GLN A 161 -9.25 -20.70 -16.07
CA GLN A 161 -10.42 -20.18 -15.36
C GLN A 161 -10.20 -20.10 -13.85
N ALA A 162 -10.70 -19.02 -13.26
CA ALA A 162 -10.85 -18.90 -11.82
C ALA A 162 -12.02 -19.78 -11.34
N GLN A 163 -11.87 -20.36 -10.16
CA GLN A 163 -12.85 -21.24 -9.52
C GLN A 163 -12.86 -21.02 -8.01
N ILE A 164 -13.81 -21.64 -7.33
CA ILE A 164 -13.69 -21.88 -5.88
C ILE A 164 -13.08 -23.26 -5.64
N TRP A 165 -12.13 -23.35 -4.71
CA TRP A 165 -11.55 -24.61 -4.27
C TRP A 165 -11.31 -24.63 -2.76
N ASP A 166 -11.14 -25.82 -2.19
CA ASP A 166 -10.78 -25.96 -0.79
C ASP A 166 -9.50 -25.17 -0.48
N CYS A 167 -9.53 -24.40 0.59
CA CYS A 167 -8.44 -23.50 0.94
C CYS A 167 -7.21 -24.31 1.36
N HIS A 168 -6.10 -24.21 0.63
CA HIS A 168 -4.88 -24.97 0.88
C HIS A 168 -3.59 -24.12 0.89
N GLY A 169 -3.71 -22.80 0.71
CA GLY A 169 -2.60 -21.86 0.90
C GLY A 169 -1.48 -21.90 -0.15
N LEU A 170 -1.62 -22.70 -1.21
CA LEU A 170 -0.64 -22.76 -2.29
C LEU A 170 -0.77 -21.55 -3.23
N ALA A 171 0.26 -21.29 -4.03
CA ALA A 171 0.40 -20.08 -4.84
C ALA A 171 -0.81 -19.76 -5.74
N ASN A 172 -1.55 -20.76 -6.22
CA ASN A 172 -2.75 -20.61 -7.05
C ASN A 172 -3.97 -20.03 -6.29
N GLN A 173 -3.88 -19.85 -4.98
CA GLN A 173 -4.89 -19.22 -4.13
C GLN A 173 -4.37 -17.95 -3.44
N GLN A 174 -3.15 -17.53 -3.77
CA GLN A 174 -2.50 -16.39 -3.15
C GLN A 174 -2.66 -15.16 -4.04
N TRP A 175 -3.58 -14.28 -3.64
CA TRP A 175 -3.96 -13.12 -4.44
C TRP A 175 -3.48 -11.82 -3.81
N THR A 176 -2.81 -11.02 -4.63
CA THR A 176 -2.19 -9.74 -4.27
C THR A 176 -2.94 -8.60 -4.96
N PRO A 177 -3.78 -7.84 -4.24
CA PRO A 177 -4.34 -6.63 -4.81
C PRO A 177 -3.27 -5.56 -4.98
N THR A 178 -3.43 -4.70 -5.98
CA THR A 178 -2.52 -3.59 -6.25
C THR A 178 -3.21 -2.24 -6.06
N ALA A 179 -2.41 -1.17 -5.96
CA ALA A 179 -2.92 0.19 -5.93
C ALA A 179 -3.67 0.60 -7.23
N SER A 180 -3.39 -0.07 -8.35
CA SER A 180 -4.12 0.11 -9.62
C SER A 180 -5.46 -0.65 -9.68
N GLY A 181 -5.82 -1.36 -8.61
CA GLY A 181 -7.05 -2.15 -8.54
C GLY A 181 -6.95 -3.53 -9.20
N GLU A 182 -5.77 -4.00 -9.58
CA GLU A 182 -5.63 -5.37 -10.09
C GLU A 182 -5.67 -6.37 -8.93
N LEU A 183 -6.08 -7.60 -9.22
CA LEU A 183 -5.93 -8.74 -8.29
C LEU A 183 -4.98 -9.76 -8.92
N ARG A 184 -3.73 -9.78 -8.45
CA ARG A 184 -2.64 -10.56 -9.06
C ARG A 184 -2.45 -11.92 -8.42
N VAL A 185 -2.03 -12.90 -9.22
CA VAL A 185 -1.59 -14.23 -8.80
C VAL A 185 -0.29 -14.59 -9.53
N TYR A 186 0.56 -15.40 -8.91
CA TYR A 186 1.89 -15.77 -9.43
C TYR A 186 2.81 -14.57 -9.76
N GLY A 187 2.56 -13.39 -9.19
CA GLY A 187 3.34 -12.16 -9.42
C GLY A 187 3.08 -11.44 -10.77
N GLY A 188 2.71 -12.18 -11.83
CA GLY A 188 2.55 -11.63 -13.19
C GLY A 188 1.19 -11.83 -13.85
N LYS A 189 0.27 -12.57 -13.23
CA LYS A 189 -1.08 -12.82 -13.77
C LYS A 189 -2.11 -11.99 -13.02
N CYS A 190 -3.14 -11.55 -13.73
CA CYS A 190 -4.23 -10.75 -13.21
C CYS A 190 -5.55 -11.52 -13.33
N LEU A 191 -6.42 -11.42 -12.32
CA LEU A 191 -7.81 -11.82 -12.42
C LEU A 191 -8.47 -10.96 -13.50
N ASP A 192 -9.16 -11.59 -14.45
CA ASP A 192 -9.55 -10.98 -15.71
C ASP A 192 -10.97 -11.41 -16.08
N VAL A 193 -11.82 -10.46 -16.47
CA VAL A 193 -13.08 -10.77 -17.16
C VAL A 193 -12.80 -11.03 -18.64
N SER A 194 -12.97 -12.29 -19.03
CA SER A 194 -12.60 -12.80 -20.36
C SER A 194 -13.20 -11.94 -21.48
N GLY A 195 -12.36 -11.53 -22.42
CA GLY A 195 -12.75 -10.76 -23.60
C GLY A 195 -13.34 -9.39 -23.29
N ARG A 196 -13.12 -8.83 -22.08
CA ARG A 196 -13.70 -7.56 -21.61
C ARG A 196 -15.24 -7.57 -21.64
N ALA A 197 -15.83 -8.77 -21.54
CA ALA A 197 -17.27 -8.92 -21.62
C ALA A 197 -17.97 -8.25 -20.42
N THR A 198 -19.19 -7.75 -20.64
CA THR A 198 -19.99 -7.07 -19.62
C THR A 198 -21.29 -7.80 -19.30
N ALA A 199 -21.59 -8.90 -20.01
CA ALA A 199 -22.79 -9.69 -19.83
C ALA A 199 -22.75 -10.53 -18.54
N ASP A 200 -23.91 -10.77 -17.93
CA ASP A 200 -24.04 -11.73 -16.84
C ASP A 200 -23.65 -13.12 -17.33
N GLY A 201 -22.89 -13.87 -16.53
CA GLY A 201 -22.37 -15.16 -16.97
C GLY A 201 -20.98 -15.11 -17.57
N SER A 202 -20.42 -13.94 -17.85
CA SER A 202 -19.09 -13.82 -18.46
C SER A 202 -18.03 -14.42 -17.53
N SER A 203 -17.16 -15.26 -18.10
CA SER A 203 -16.19 -16.03 -17.33
C SER A 203 -15.09 -15.15 -16.74
N VAL A 204 -14.63 -15.54 -15.57
CA VAL A 204 -13.44 -14.96 -14.93
C VAL A 204 -12.27 -15.92 -15.09
N ILE A 205 -11.15 -15.40 -15.59
CA ILE A 205 -9.94 -16.13 -15.93
C ILE A 205 -8.73 -15.45 -15.30
N ILE A 206 -7.54 -16.03 -15.49
CA ILE A 206 -6.28 -15.30 -15.40
C ILE A 206 -5.75 -14.94 -16.78
N TRP A 207 -5.10 -13.78 -16.85
CA TRP A 207 -4.39 -13.32 -18.04
C TRP A 207 -3.13 -12.55 -17.63
N ASP A 208 -2.22 -12.32 -18.57
CA ASP A 208 -1.13 -11.37 -18.36
C ASP A 208 -1.68 -9.99 -17.97
N CYS A 209 -1.07 -9.38 -16.97
CA CYS A 209 -1.46 -8.05 -16.52
C CYS A 209 -1.19 -7.00 -17.60
N SER A 210 -2.20 -6.20 -17.90
CA SER A 210 -2.20 -5.21 -18.99
C SER A 210 -2.72 -3.83 -18.56
N GLY A 211 -3.15 -3.67 -17.30
CA GLY A 211 -3.72 -2.43 -16.76
C GLY A 211 -5.13 -2.09 -17.29
N GLN A 212 -5.73 -2.96 -18.09
CA GLN A 212 -7.06 -2.75 -18.69
C GLN A 212 -8.19 -2.84 -17.66
N SER A 213 -9.33 -2.18 -17.93
CA SER A 213 -10.45 -2.09 -16.98
C SER A 213 -11.12 -3.42 -16.65
N ASN A 214 -11.01 -4.43 -17.51
CA ASN A 214 -11.50 -5.80 -17.24
C ASN A 214 -10.61 -6.58 -16.25
N GLN A 215 -9.45 -6.05 -15.91
CA GLN A 215 -8.52 -6.59 -14.89
C GLN A 215 -8.55 -5.78 -13.60
N GLN A 216 -9.40 -4.75 -13.52
CA GLN A 216 -9.57 -3.92 -12.35
C GLN A 216 -10.75 -4.39 -11.52
N TRP A 217 -10.53 -4.55 -10.22
CA TRP A 217 -11.45 -5.09 -9.23
C TRP A 217 -11.48 -4.17 -8.02
N ARG A 218 -12.69 -3.76 -7.65
CA ARG A 218 -12.93 -2.94 -6.46
C ARG A 218 -13.48 -3.81 -5.34
N PHE A 219 -12.76 -3.82 -4.22
CA PHE A 219 -13.22 -4.39 -2.96
C PHE A 219 -14.15 -3.39 -2.26
N ASN A 220 -15.36 -3.84 -1.92
CA ASN A 220 -16.36 -3.00 -1.28
C ASN A 220 -16.49 -3.35 0.21
N SER A 221 -16.96 -2.38 1.01
CA SER A 221 -17.15 -2.55 2.46
C SER A 221 -18.19 -3.61 2.83
N ASP A 222 -19.09 -3.92 1.90
CA ASP A 222 -20.11 -4.97 2.05
C ASP A 222 -19.58 -6.38 1.72
N GLY A 223 -18.27 -6.52 1.46
CA GLY A 223 -17.60 -7.78 1.14
C GLY A 223 -17.75 -8.19 -0.32
N SER A 224 -18.41 -7.43 -1.19
CA SER A 224 -18.39 -7.74 -2.63
C SER A 224 -17.06 -7.34 -3.28
N ILE A 225 -16.67 -8.08 -4.33
CA ILE A 225 -15.58 -7.70 -5.23
C ILE A 225 -16.21 -7.42 -6.59
N THR A 226 -16.07 -6.19 -7.09
CA THR A 226 -16.72 -5.74 -8.32
C THR A 226 -15.71 -5.55 -9.44
N ALA A 227 -15.95 -6.16 -10.60
CA ALA A 227 -15.22 -5.90 -11.83
C ALA A 227 -15.52 -4.48 -12.30
N VAL A 228 -14.50 -3.61 -12.35
CA VAL A 228 -14.67 -2.18 -12.64
C VAL A 228 -15.18 -1.97 -14.07
N GLY A 229 -14.61 -2.67 -15.06
CA GLY A 229 -15.01 -2.54 -16.46
C GLY A 229 -16.44 -2.99 -16.79
N ALA A 230 -17.04 -3.84 -15.95
CA ALA A 230 -18.39 -4.37 -16.17
C ALA A 230 -19.42 -3.88 -15.13
N ASN A 231 -18.97 -3.28 -14.03
CA ASN A 231 -19.77 -2.93 -12.85
C ASN A 231 -20.61 -4.11 -12.31
N LYS A 232 -19.97 -5.28 -12.18
CA LYS A 232 -20.60 -6.55 -11.76
C LYS A 232 -19.78 -7.27 -10.70
N CYS A 233 -20.43 -8.08 -9.88
CA CYS A 233 -19.76 -8.83 -8.81
C CYS A 233 -19.04 -10.07 -9.34
N LEU A 234 -17.90 -10.40 -8.72
CA LEU A 234 -17.32 -11.74 -8.74
C LEU A 234 -18.29 -12.72 -8.06
N ASP A 235 -18.78 -13.69 -8.81
CA ASP A 235 -19.93 -14.52 -8.47
C ASP A 235 -19.59 -16.01 -8.55
N VAL A 236 -19.99 -16.75 -7.52
CA VAL A 236 -20.12 -18.21 -7.57
C VAL A 236 -21.52 -18.54 -8.14
N PRO A 237 -21.62 -19.14 -9.33
CA PRO A 237 -22.90 -19.48 -9.95
C PRO A 237 -23.81 -20.31 -9.04
N GLY A 238 -25.07 -19.91 -8.92
CA GLY A 238 -26.10 -20.68 -8.20
C GLY A 238 -25.87 -20.83 -6.70
N ASN A 239 -24.94 -20.06 -6.09
CA ASN A 239 -24.60 -20.15 -4.67
C ASN A 239 -24.26 -21.58 -4.21
N THR A 240 -23.68 -22.38 -5.11
CA THR A 240 -23.28 -23.75 -4.78
C THR A 240 -21.97 -23.75 -3.98
N PRO A 241 -21.83 -24.61 -2.96
CA PRO A 241 -20.55 -24.81 -2.29
C PRO A 241 -19.63 -25.78 -3.04
N ALA A 242 -20.02 -26.34 -4.20
CA ALA A 242 -19.22 -27.37 -4.86
C ALA A 242 -17.81 -26.88 -5.25
N THR A 243 -16.78 -27.61 -4.78
CA THR A 243 -15.39 -27.43 -5.18
C THR A 243 -15.24 -27.54 -6.70
N GLY A 244 -14.43 -26.68 -7.31
CA GLY A 244 -14.21 -26.62 -8.77
C GLY A 244 -15.26 -25.80 -9.54
N THR A 245 -16.22 -25.18 -8.84
CA THR A 245 -17.21 -24.30 -9.48
C THR A 245 -16.50 -23.09 -10.08
N ARG A 246 -16.70 -22.88 -11.38
CA ARG A 246 -16.08 -21.81 -12.16
C ARG A 246 -16.73 -20.46 -11.86
N LEU A 247 -15.90 -19.44 -11.71
CA LEU A 247 -16.35 -18.09 -11.38
C LEU A 247 -16.77 -17.32 -12.63
N ARG A 248 -17.70 -16.41 -12.42
CA ARG A 248 -18.23 -15.50 -13.42
C ARG A 248 -18.40 -14.11 -12.83
N ILE A 249 -18.71 -13.15 -13.70
CA ILE A 249 -19.34 -11.91 -13.26
C ILE A 249 -20.87 -12.01 -13.35
N TRP A 250 -21.54 -11.39 -12.39
CA TRP A 250 -23.00 -11.30 -12.35
C TRP A 250 -23.46 -10.00 -11.71
N SER A 251 -24.64 -9.52 -12.09
CA SER A 251 -25.30 -8.39 -11.46
C SER A 251 -25.31 -8.53 -9.92
N SER A 252 -24.94 -7.46 -9.23
CA SER A 252 -24.84 -7.46 -7.77
C SER A 252 -26.20 -7.70 -7.14
N ASN A 253 -26.34 -8.76 -6.34
CA ASN A 253 -27.62 -9.17 -5.74
C ASN A 253 -27.57 -9.31 -4.22
N GLY A 254 -26.40 -9.06 -3.61
CA GLY A 254 -26.20 -9.10 -2.15
C GLY A 254 -26.10 -10.50 -1.55
N GLY A 255 -26.22 -11.56 -2.36
CA GLY A 255 -26.12 -12.95 -1.92
C GLY A 255 -24.73 -13.34 -1.43
N ALA A 256 -24.66 -14.33 -0.53
CA ALA A 256 -23.41 -14.81 0.05
C ALA A 256 -22.39 -15.34 -0.98
N ASN A 257 -22.88 -15.81 -2.13
CA ASN A 257 -22.07 -16.23 -3.27
C ASN A 257 -21.28 -15.10 -3.95
N GLN A 258 -21.62 -13.84 -3.65
CA GLN A 258 -20.92 -12.63 -4.12
C GLN A 258 -20.16 -11.91 -2.99
N ARG A 259 -20.05 -12.54 -1.81
CA ARG A 259 -19.32 -11.98 -0.66
C ARG A 259 -18.00 -12.71 -0.47
N TRP A 260 -16.95 -11.94 -0.19
CA TRP A 260 -15.58 -12.40 -0.14
C TRP A 260 -14.82 -11.75 1.02
N THR A 261 -13.98 -12.53 1.70
CA THR A 261 -13.13 -12.06 2.79
C THR A 261 -11.68 -12.43 2.49
N ARG A 262 -10.76 -11.51 2.76
CA ARG A 262 -9.32 -11.78 2.67
C ARG A 262 -8.82 -12.38 3.99
N THR A 263 -8.09 -13.49 3.91
CA THR A 263 -7.61 -14.27 5.07
C THR A 263 -6.16 -14.67 4.90
#